data_AF-A0AAE0TSE9-F1
#
_entry.id   AF-A0AAE0TSE9-F1
#
_cell.length_a   1.000
_cell.length_b   1.000
_cell.length_c   1.000
_cell.angle_alpha   90.00
_cell.angle_beta   90.00
_cell.angle_gamma   90.00
#
_symmetry.space_group_name_H-M   'P 1'
#
loop_
_entity.id
_entity.type
_entity.pdbx_description
1 polymer ?
#
loop_
_entity_poly.entity_id
_entity_poly.type
_entity_poly.pdbx_seq_one_letter_code
_entity_poly.pdbx_strand_id
1 'polypeptide(L)'
;TTMQLQALLNATNNIHNSPCVDRFYRLQTRPSIKQPLLQRSPRSAELSRDEKLQIQTLRTHTGMSKKAIARKLGKTYMQVRHALRTPVTPQKVRSGRKPLISTPLKEAIRQLLLSDELYRRL
;
A
#
# COMPACT_ATOMS: atom_id res chain seq x y z
N THR A 1 -0.55 -3.23 60.75
CA THR A 1 -0.70 -2.24 59.66
C THR A 1 0.55 -2.05 58.82
N THR A 2 1.75 -2.34 59.34
CA THR A 2 3.04 -2.27 58.60
C THR A 2 3.14 -3.27 57.43
N MET A 3 2.63 -4.50 57.58
CA MET A 3 2.75 -5.54 56.55
C MET A 3 1.92 -5.27 55.28
N GLN A 4 0.81 -4.52 55.38
CA GLN A 4 -0.03 -4.20 54.22
C GLN A 4 0.55 -3.08 53.36
N LEU A 5 1.25 -2.10 53.97
CA LEU A 5 1.91 -1.02 53.24
C LEU A 5 3.14 -1.51 52.46
N GLN A 6 3.89 -2.47 53.01
CA GLN A 6 5.04 -3.07 52.32
C GLN A 6 4.62 -3.86 51.08
N ALA A 7 3.49 -4.57 51.14
CA ALA A 7 2.95 -5.32 50.01
C ALA A 7 2.48 -4.40 48.87
N LEU A 8 1.87 -3.26 49.20
CA LEU A 8 1.46 -2.25 48.22
C LEU A 8 2.66 -1.59 47.51
N LEU A 9 3.73 -1.26 48.24
CA LEU A 9 4.96 -0.72 47.66
C LEU A 9 5.70 -1.74 46.77
N ASN A 10 5.69 -3.02 47.16
CA ASN A 10 6.30 -4.08 46.35
C ASN A 10 5.49 -4.39 45.08
N ALA A 11 4.17 -4.23 45.12
CA ALA A 11 3.30 -4.36 43.95
C ALA A 11 3.57 -3.26 42.91
N THR A 12 3.79 -2.01 43.34
CA THR A 12 4.08 -0.90 42.43
C THR A 12 5.44 -1.01 41.74
N ASN A 13 6.43 -1.61 42.40
CA ASN A 13 7.78 -1.81 41.84
C ASN A 13 7.81 -2.81 40.66
N ASN A 14 6.84 -3.72 40.57
CA ASN A 14 6.73 -4.68 39.47
C ASN A 14 5.94 -4.15 38.25
N ILE A 15 5.10 -3.13 38.43
CA ILE A 15 4.30 -2.55 37.33
C ILE A 15 5.23 -1.82 36.34
N HIS A 16 6.27 -1.16 36.85
CA HIS A 16 7.18 -0.37 36.03
C HIS A 16 8.16 -1.19 35.19
N ASN A 17 8.37 -2.47 35.54
CA ASN A 17 9.22 -3.43 34.81
C ASN A 17 8.40 -4.38 33.91
N SER A 18 7.09 -4.16 33.80
CA SER A 18 6.25 -4.93 32.90
C SER A 18 6.61 -4.63 31.44
N PRO A 19 6.86 -5.65 30.60
CA PRO A 19 7.20 -5.45 29.19
C PRO A 19 6.11 -4.70 28.41
N CYS A 20 4.87 -4.68 28.92
CA CYS A 20 3.77 -3.91 28.34
C CYS A 20 3.91 -2.39 28.60
N VAL A 21 4.33 -2.03 29.82
CA VAL A 21 4.50 -0.63 30.24
C VAL A 21 5.77 -0.04 29.61
N ASP A 22 6.86 -0.81 29.57
CA ASP A 22 8.09 -0.41 28.87
C ASP A 22 7.83 -0.19 27.36
N ARG A 23 7.00 -1.03 26.74
CA ARG A 23 6.55 -0.84 25.35
C ARG A 23 5.71 0.44 25.17
N PHE A 24 4.82 0.74 26.12
CA PHE A 24 4.00 1.95 26.09
C PHE A 24 4.85 3.22 26.14
N TYR A 25 5.80 3.30 27.08
CA TYR A 25 6.70 4.45 27.18
C TYR A 25 7.67 4.55 26.00
N ARG A 26 8.17 3.43 25.45
CA ARG A 26 9.01 3.43 24.22
C ARG A 26 8.29 3.98 23.00
N LEU A 27 6.98 3.79 22.90
CA LEU A 27 6.19 4.33 21.79
C LEU A 27 5.94 5.83 21.94
N GLN A 28 5.84 6.33 23.17
CA GLN A 28 5.66 7.75 23.46
C GLN A 28 6.95 8.57 23.32
N THR A 29 8.10 7.98 23.66
CA THR A 29 9.41 8.66 23.59
C THR A 29 10.15 8.46 22.28
N ARG A 30 9.54 7.79 21.28
CA ARG A 30 10.15 7.65 19.96
C ARG A 30 10.43 9.04 19.40
N PRO A 31 11.71 9.44 19.21
CA PRO A 31 11.99 10.64 18.47
C PRO A 31 11.33 10.46 17.10
N SER A 32 10.50 11.42 16.71
CA SER A 32 9.94 11.48 15.36
C SER A 32 11.11 11.76 14.42
N ILE A 33 11.88 10.71 14.11
CA ILE A 33 12.87 10.74 13.05
C ILE A 33 12.02 10.85 11.79
N LYS A 34 11.76 12.09 11.37
CA LYS A 34 11.35 12.42 10.02
C LYS A 34 12.53 12.05 9.13
N GLN A 35 12.72 10.74 8.90
CA GLN A 35 13.71 10.28 7.96
C GLN A 35 13.41 11.01 6.65
N PRO A 36 14.38 11.72 6.05
CA PRO A 36 14.16 12.29 4.74
C PRO A 36 13.74 11.13 3.85
N LEU A 37 12.59 11.27 3.20
CA LEU A 37 12.05 10.30 2.27
C LEU A 37 13.18 9.96 1.29
N LEU A 38 13.85 8.81 1.49
CA LEU A 38 14.86 8.27 0.60
C LEU A 38 14.31 8.43 -0.81
N GLN A 39 14.91 9.33 -1.58
CA GLN A 39 14.48 9.61 -2.95
C GLN A 39 14.55 8.29 -3.70
N ARG A 40 13.38 7.68 -3.92
CA ARG A 40 13.31 6.40 -4.62
C ARG A 40 13.96 6.63 -5.97
N SER A 41 14.93 5.78 -6.32
CA SER A 41 15.53 5.83 -7.65
C SER A 41 14.41 5.85 -8.71
N PRO A 42 14.55 6.67 -9.76
CA PRO A 42 13.54 6.76 -10.81
C PRO A 42 13.28 5.35 -11.33
N ARG A 43 12.03 4.89 -11.22
CA ARG A 43 11.65 3.59 -11.76
C ARG A 43 11.95 3.61 -13.25
N SER A 44 12.67 2.60 -13.74
CA SER A 44 12.85 2.41 -15.18
C SER A 44 11.49 2.44 -15.86
N ALA A 45 11.36 3.23 -16.93
CA ALA A 45 10.11 3.35 -17.67
C ALA A 45 9.60 1.96 -18.07
N GLU A 46 8.30 1.74 -17.86
CA GLU A 46 7.66 0.50 -18.29
C GLU A 46 7.70 0.40 -19.81
N LEU A 47 7.93 -0.80 -20.34
CA LEU A 47 7.90 -1.03 -21.78
C LEU A 47 6.52 -0.69 -22.35
N SER A 48 6.50 -0.09 -23.54
CA SER A 48 5.28 0.17 -24.29
C SER A 48 4.56 -1.15 -24.63
N ARG A 49 3.25 -1.06 -24.89
CA ARG A 49 2.43 -2.19 -25.34
C ARG A 49 3.04 -2.87 -26.58
N ASP A 50 3.51 -2.09 -27.54
CA ASP A 50 4.03 -2.63 -28.81
C ASP A 50 5.37 -3.35 -28.60
N GLU A 51 6.21 -2.84 -27.71
CA GLU A 51 7.46 -3.50 -27.33
C GLU A 51 7.18 -4.82 -26.60
N LYS A 52 6.18 -4.84 -25.71
CA LYS A 52 5.73 -6.09 -25.07
C LYS A 52 5.18 -7.07 -26.09
N LEU A 53 4.38 -6.62 -27.06
CA LEU A 53 3.88 -7.45 -28.15
C LEU A 53 5.03 -8.06 -28.96
N GLN A 54 6.01 -7.25 -29.38
CA GLN A 54 7.18 -7.75 -30.11
C GLN A 54 7.94 -8.82 -29.30
N ILE A 55 8.18 -8.57 -28.02
CA ILE A 55 8.83 -9.55 -27.12
C ILE A 55 8.02 -10.86 -27.04
N GLN A 56 6.70 -10.75 -26.87
CA GLN A 56 5.80 -11.90 -26.80
C GLN A 56 5.84 -12.69 -28.11
N THR A 57 5.73 -12.01 -29.25
CA THR A 57 5.73 -12.59 -30.59
C THR A 57 7.03 -13.33 -30.87
N LEU A 58 8.19 -12.70 -30.57
CA LEU A 58 9.48 -13.35 -30.74
C LEU A 58 9.59 -14.58 -29.84
N ARG A 59 9.08 -14.52 -28.61
CA ARG A 59 9.13 -15.67 -27.71
C ARG A 59 8.24 -16.83 -28.17
N THR A 60 7.01 -16.54 -28.59
CA THR A 60 5.99 -17.55 -28.92
C THR A 60 6.17 -18.12 -30.32
N HIS A 61 6.39 -17.29 -31.34
CA HIS A 61 6.41 -17.74 -32.73
C HIS A 61 7.80 -18.15 -33.23
N THR A 62 8.87 -17.59 -32.65
CA THR A 62 10.24 -17.92 -33.09
C THR A 62 11.02 -18.75 -32.06
N GLY A 63 10.47 -18.96 -30.86
CA GLY A 63 11.12 -19.71 -29.79
C GLY A 63 12.37 -19.06 -29.20
N MET A 64 12.72 -17.81 -29.59
CA MET A 64 13.96 -17.16 -29.19
C MET A 64 14.16 -17.10 -27.67
N SER A 65 15.41 -17.24 -27.23
CA SER A 65 15.78 -17.11 -25.82
C SER A 65 15.63 -15.65 -25.35
N LYS A 66 15.32 -15.46 -24.06
CA LYS A 66 15.17 -14.12 -23.46
C LYS A 66 16.43 -13.25 -23.66
N LYS A 67 17.63 -13.85 -23.60
CA LYS A 67 18.90 -13.16 -23.86
C LYS A 67 19.04 -12.74 -25.33
N ALA A 68 18.62 -13.59 -26.28
CA ALA A 68 18.63 -13.25 -27.69
C ALA A 68 17.64 -12.11 -28.02
N ILE A 69 16.42 -12.17 -27.46
CA ILE A 69 15.42 -11.10 -27.60
C ILE A 69 15.95 -9.76 -27.05
N ALA A 70 16.54 -9.79 -25.85
CA ALA A 70 17.16 -8.63 -25.23
C ALA A 70 18.21 -7.97 -26.14
N ARG A 71 19.12 -8.77 -26.72
CA ARG A 71 20.11 -8.28 -27.68
C ARG A 71 19.48 -7.72 -28.96
N LYS A 72 18.48 -8.42 -29.53
CA LYS A 72 17.83 -8.03 -30.78
C LYS A 72 17.06 -6.71 -30.66
N LEU A 73 16.41 -6.48 -29.52
CA LEU A 73 15.57 -5.29 -29.29
C LEU A 73 16.29 -4.17 -28.52
N GLY A 74 17.56 -4.37 -28.14
CA GLY A 74 18.31 -3.41 -27.32
C GLY A 74 17.68 -3.19 -25.94
N LYS A 75 17.00 -4.19 -25.37
CA LYS A 75 16.34 -4.13 -24.05
C LYS A 75 17.11 -4.91 -23.02
N THR A 76 16.97 -4.54 -21.75
CA THR A 76 17.59 -5.31 -20.67
C THR A 76 16.93 -6.68 -20.50
N TYR A 77 17.69 -7.66 -20.04
CA TYR A 77 17.15 -8.99 -19.74
C TYR A 77 15.98 -8.93 -18.73
N MET A 78 16.05 -8.02 -17.75
CA MET A 78 15.01 -7.86 -16.75
C MET A 78 13.72 -7.27 -17.34
N GLN A 79 13.82 -6.31 -18.26
CA GLN A 79 12.66 -5.80 -18.99
C GLN A 79 11.99 -6.90 -19.83
N VAL A 80 12.78 -7.71 -20.56
CA VAL A 80 12.25 -8.84 -21.34
C VAL A 80 11.59 -9.87 -20.43
N ARG A 81 12.22 -10.23 -19.31
CA ARG A 81 11.65 -11.14 -18.32
C ARG A 81 10.33 -10.59 -17.75
N HIS A 82 10.28 -9.30 -17.45
CA HIS A 82 9.09 -8.64 -16.90
C HIS A 82 7.96 -8.57 -17.93
N ALA A 83 8.26 -8.20 -19.18
CA ALA A 83 7.30 -8.17 -20.28
C ALA A 83 6.60 -9.52 -20.47
N LEU A 84 7.36 -10.62 -20.48
CA LEU A 84 6.79 -11.97 -20.63
C LEU A 84 5.96 -12.44 -19.43
N ARG A 85 6.13 -11.84 -18.25
CA ARG A 85 5.38 -12.21 -17.03
C ARG A 85 4.11 -11.38 -16.87
N THR A 86 4.08 -10.18 -17.43
CA THR A 86 2.98 -9.22 -17.24
C THR A 86 2.06 -9.22 -18.45
N PRO A 87 0.77 -8.86 -18.29
CA PRO A 87 -0.11 -8.72 -19.42
C PRO A 87 0.42 -7.64 -20.38
N VAL A 88 0.27 -7.91 -21.68
CA VAL A 88 0.70 -7.02 -22.77
C VAL A 88 0.03 -5.65 -22.65
N THR A 89 -1.28 -5.64 -22.37
CA THR A 89 -2.00 -4.41 -22.08
C THR A 89 -2.02 -4.22 -20.57
N PRO A 90 -1.55 -3.07 -20.04
CA PRO A 90 -1.64 -2.78 -18.61
C PRO A 90 -3.10 -2.96 -18.16
N GLN A 91 -3.34 -3.97 -17.33
CA GLN A 91 -4.66 -4.13 -16.76
C GLN A 91 -4.86 -2.98 -15.78
N LYS A 92 -5.92 -2.19 -15.99
CA LYS A 92 -6.29 -1.14 -15.03
C LYS A 92 -6.37 -1.80 -13.66
N VAL A 93 -5.54 -1.32 -12.72
CA VAL A 93 -5.75 -1.62 -11.29
C VAL A 93 -7.23 -1.31 -11.04
N ARG A 94 -7.96 -2.23 -10.40
CA ARG A 94 -9.40 -2.11 -10.16
C ARG A 94 -9.72 -0.81 -9.41
N SER A 95 -9.81 0.30 -10.13
CA SER A 95 -10.33 1.55 -9.63
C SER A 95 -11.79 1.57 -10.04
N GLY A 96 -12.69 1.47 -9.07
CA GLY A 96 -14.09 1.74 -9.33
C GLY A 96 -14.26 3.12 -9.98
N ARG A 97 -15.40 3.32 -10.65
CA ARG A 97 -15.76 4.65 -11.13
C ARG A 97 -15.70 5.62 -9.95
N LYS A 98 -15.01 6.76 -10.12
CA LYS A 98 -15.03 7.82 -9.11
C LYS A 98 -16.51 8.21 -8.89
N PRO A 99 -16.97 8.29 -7.63
CA PRO A 99 -18.37 8.65 -7.39
C PRO A 99 -18.63 10.05 -7.96
N LEU A 100 -19.82 10.26 -8.52
CA LEU A 100 -20.24 11.56 -9.05
C LEU A 100 -20.26 12.63 -7.95
N ILE A 101 -20.54 12.19 -6.73
CA ILE A 101 -20.72 13.03 -5.54
C ILE A 101 -19.66 12.66 -4.52
N SER A 102 -19.02 13.65 -3.93
CA SER A 102 -18.03 13.46 -2.86
C SER A 102 -18.67 12.83 -1.61
N THR A 103 -17.87 12.15 -0.78
CA THR A 103 -18.35 11.57 0.48
C THR A 103 -19.03 12.58 1.42
N PRO A 104 -18.49 13.79 1.67
CA PRO A 104 -19.15 14.75 2.57
C PRO A 104 -20.48 15.25 2.00
N LEU A 105 -20.57 15.48 0.68
CA LEU A 105 -21.81 15.91 0.04
C LEU A 105 -22.88 14.80 0.11
N LYS A 106 -22.46 13.53 0.01
CA LYS A 106 -23.34 12.38 0.15
C LYS A 106 -23.93 12.25 1.56
N GLU A 107 -23.15 12.59 2.58
CA GLU A 107 -23.60 12.62 3.98
C GLU A 107 -24.55 13.79 4.25
N ALA A 108 -24.25 14.98 3.70
CA ALA A 108 -25.15 16.13 3.79
C ALA A 108 -26.52 15.86 3.16
N ILE A 109 -26.55 15.26 1.96
CA ILE A 109 -27.80 14.85 1.30
C ILE A 109 -28.53 13.79 2.16
N ARG A 110 -27.81 12.82 2.72
CA ARG A 110 -28.41 11.81 3.60
C ARG A 110 -29.05 12.44 4.83
N GLN A 111 -28.39 13.37 5.50
CA GLN A 111 -28.94 14.05 6.67
C GLN A 111 -30.16 14.90 6.31
N LEU A 112 -30.11 15.61 5.18
CA LEU A 112 -31.24 16.38 4.67
C LEU A 112 -32.47 15.50 4.42
N LEU A 113 -32.29 14.35 3.75
CA LEU A 113 -33.38 13.40 3.51
C LEU A 113 -33.94 12.83 4.82
N LEU A 114 -33.10 12.56 5.83
CA LEU A 114 -33.56 12.07 7.12
C LEU A 114 -34.26 13.13 7.98
N SER A 115 -33.96 14.41 7.75
CA SER A 115 -34.64 15.54 8.40
C SER A 115 -35.98 15.89 7.75
N ASP A 116 -36.20 15.47 6.51
CA ASP A 116 -37.46 15.70 5.79
C ASP A 116 -38.56 14.74 6.29
N GLU A 117 -39.69 15.31 6.71
CA GLU A 117 -40.83 14.52 7.20
C GLU A 117 -41.46 13.64 6.11
N LEU A 118 -41.38 14.05 4.85
CA LEU A 118 -41.99 13.31 3.74
C LEU A 118 -41.21 12.04 3.40
N TYR A 119 -39.89 12.07 3.59
CA TYR A 119 -39.03 10.92 3.32
C TYR A 119 -39.13 9.84 4.40
N ARG A 120 -39.50 10.19 5.64
CA ARG A 120 -39.73 9.20 6.73
C ARG A 120 -41.02 8.39 6.56
N ARG A 121 -41.95 8.85 5.72
CA ARG A 121 -43.27 8.23 5.51
C ARG A 121 -43.32 7.27 4.32
N LEU A 122 -42.26 7.22 3.50
CA LEU A 122 -42.06 6.28 2.40
C LEU A 122 -41.23 5.08 2.86
#